data_AF-A0A522RAG6-F1
#
_entry.id   AF-A0A522RAG6-F1
#
_cell.length_a   1.000
_cell.length_b   1.000
_cell.length_c   1.000
_cell.angle_alpha   90.00
_cell.angle_beta   90.00
_cell.angle_gamma   90.00
#
_symmetry.space_group_name_H-M   'P 1'
#
loop_
_entity.id
_entity.type
_entity.pdbx_description
1 polymer ?
#
loop_
_entity_poly.entity_id
_entity_poly.type
_entity_poly.pdbx_seq_one_letter_code
_entity_poly.pdbx_strand_id
1 'polypeptide(L)' 'MEMALEEARAAADRGEVPVGAVLVADGKPVARDGNRTRERLDPTAHAEMLV' A
#
# COMPACT_ATOMS: atom_id res chain seq x y z
N MET A 1 11.53 -5.39 -1.37
CA MET A 1 10.74 -5.55 -0.13
C MET A 1 10.75 -4.29 0.72
N GLU A 2 11.89 -3.60 0.88
CA GLU A 2 11.99 -2.36 1.66
C GLU A 2 10.93 -1.30 1.30
N MET A 3 10.71 -1.05 0.01
CA MET A 3 9.66 -0.14 -0.48
C MET A 3 8.23 -0.52 -0.04
N ALA A 4 7.91 -1.81 0.08
CA ALA A 4 6.59 -2.23 0.57
C ALA A 4 6.45 -1.98 2.09
N LEU A 5 7.55 -2.14 2.84
CA LEU A 5 7.59 -1.82 4.27
C LEU A 5 7.50 -0.31 4.53
N GLU A 6 8.03 0.52 3.63
CA GLU A 6 7.84 1.98 3.67
C GLU A 6 6.36 2.35 3.52
N GLU A 7 5.65 1.78 2.55
CA GLU A 7 4.21 2.00 2.38
C GLU A 7 3.38 1.45 3.55
N ALA A 8 3.79 0.32 4.14
CA ALA A 8 3.15 -0.22 5.34
C ALA A 8 3.30 0.72 6.56
N ARG A 9 4.48 1.33 6.73
CA ARG A 9 4.71 2.36 7.77
C ARG A 9 3.87 3.60 7.50
N ALA A 10 3.81 4.05 6.24
CA ALA A 10 2.98 5.18 5.85
C ALA A 10 1.48 4.91 6.08
N ALA A 11 1.00 3.68 5.85
CA ALA A 11 -0.36 3.29 6.21
C ALA A 11 -0.58 3.35 7.73
N ALA A 12 0.38 2.87 8.52
CA ALA A 12 0.34 2.96 9.98
C ALA A 12 0.22 4.43 10.46
N ASP A 13 1.02 5.33 9.87
CA ASP A 13 1.01 6.76 10.19
C ASP A 13 -0.33 7.44 9.86
N ARG A 14 -1.07 6.91 8.86
CA ARG A 14 -2.44 7.35 8.53
C ARG A 14 -3.52 6.73 9.43
N GLY A 15 -3.14 5.85 10.35
CA GLY A 15 -4.09 5.12 11.20
C GLY A 15 -4.80 3.96 10.50
N GLU A 16 -4.21 3.45 9.41
CA GLU A 16 -4.67 2.28 8.67
C GLU A 16 -3.99 1.01 9.17
N VAL A 17 -4.52 -0.16 8.75
CA VAL A 17 -3.82 -1.43 8.98
C VAL A 17 -2.47 -1.39 8.25
N PRO A 18 -1.34 -1.71 8.90
CA PRO A 18 0.00 -1.49 8.35
C PRO A 18 0.40 -2.54 7.31
N VAL A 19 -0.19 -2.44 6.12
CA VAL A 19 0.10 -3.28 4.96
C VAL A 19 0.49 -2.38 3.80
N GLY A 20 1.55 -2.76 3.09
CA GLY A 20 2.04 -2.09 1.89
C GLY A 20 2.33 -3.10 0.79
N ALA A 21 2.15 -2.67 -0.46
CA ALA A 21 2.35 -3.47 -1.66
C ALA A 21 3.16 -2.70 -2.69
N VAL A 22 3.89 -3.42 -3.54
CA VAL A 22 4.66 -2.88 -4.66
C VAL A 22 4.47 -3.81 -5.85
N LEU A 23 3.97 -3.29 -6.97
CA LEU A 23 3.89 -4.01 -8.23
C LEU A 23 5.17 -3.76 -9.04
N VAL A 24 5.81 -4.84 -9.48
CA VAL A 24 7.05 -4.81 -10.25
C VAL A 24 6.81 -5.44 -11.62
N ALA A 25 7.15 -4.71 -12.68
CA ALA A 25 7.16 -5.20 -14.06
C ALA A 25 8.55 -4.96 -14.66
N ASP A 26 9.10 -5.95 -15.36
CA ASP A 26 10.44 -5.89 -15.98
C ASP A 26 11.55 -5.41 -15.03
N GLY A 27 11.49 -5.87 -13.77
CA GLY A 27 12.46 -5.51 -12.73
C GLY A 27 12.35 -4.07 -12.21
N LYS A 28 11.31 -3.32 -12.61
CA LYS A 28 11.07 -1.94 -12.17
C LYS A 28 9.75 -1.82 -11.41
N PRO A 29 9.70 -1.06 -10.30
CA PRO A 29 8.45 -0.77 -9.63
C PRO A 29 7.58 0.13 -10.52
N VAL A 30 6.33 -0.26 -10.73
CA VAL A 30 5.35 0.48 -11.55
C VAL A 30 4.22 1.08 -10.71
N ALA A 31 3.95 0.51 -9.53
CA ALA A 31 3.02 1.04 -8.55
C ALA A 31 3.42 0.60 -7.14
N ARG A 32 3.02 1.40 -6.16
CA ARG A 32 3.15 1.10 -4.73
C ARG A 32 2.09 1.87 -3.97
N ASP A 33 1.51 1.25 -2.95
CA ASP A 33 0.61 1.92 -2.01
C ASP A 33 0.51 1.11 -0.71
N GLY A 34 -0.06 1.73 0.31
CA GLY A 34 -0.48 1.07 1.54
C GLY A 34 -2.00 1.03 1.67
N ASN A 35 -2.51 0.31 2.66
CA ASN A 35 -3.95 0.31 2.93
C ASN A 35 -4.50 1.73 3.12
N ARG A 36 -5.74 1.94 2.64
CA ARG A 36 -6.50 3.20 2.72
C ARG A 36 -8.01 2.96 2.91
N THR A 37 -8.39 1.87 3.57
CA THR A 37 -9.82 1.48 3.66
C THR A 37 -10.65 2.48 4.44
N ARG A 38 -10.09 3.09 5.49
CA ARG A 38 -10.75 4.12 6.30
C ARG A 38 -10.67 5.49 5.62
N GLU A 39 -9.50 5.85 5.10
CA GLU A 39 -9.24 7.11 4.40
C GLU A 39 -10.16 7.30 3.19
N ARG A 40 -10.33 6.25 2.37
CA ARG A 40 -11.15 6.28 1.15
C ARG A 40 -12.61 5.89 1.37
N LEU A 41 -13.00 5.52 2.59
CA LEU A 41 -14.33 4.95 2.90
C LEU A 41 -14.69 3.78 1.97
N ASP A 42 -13.69 2.98 1.61
CA ASP A 42 -13.79 1.90 0.65
C ASP A 42 -13.21 0.63 1.27
N PRO A 43 -14.04 -0.38 1.60
CA PRO A 43 -13.56 -1.62 2.22
C PRO A 43 -12.61 -2.42 1.31
N THR A 44 -12.56 -2.12 0.01
CA THR A 44 -11.67 -2.79 -0.95
C THR A 44 -10.33 -2.09 -1.13
N ALA A 45 -10.11 -0.91 -0.54
CA ALA A 45 -8.88 -0.12 -0.67
C ALA A 45 -7.70 -0.70 0.15
N HIS A 46 -7.44 -1.98 -0.03
CA HIS A 46 -6.26 -2.69 0.43
C HIS A 46 -5.05 -2.36 -0.45
N ALA A 47 -3.84 -2.48 0.10
CA ALA A 47 -2.60 -2.21 -0.61
C ALA A 47 -2.51 -2.98 -1.95
N GLU A 48 -2.88 -4.28 -1.97
CA GLU A 48 -2.87 -5.09 -3.21
C GLU A 48 -3.85 -4.61 -4.29
N MET A 49 -4.93 -3.93 -3.92
CA MET A 49 -5.94 -3.43 -4.86
C MET A 49 -5.59 -2.05 -5.43
N LEU A 50 -4.66 -1.34 -4.78
CA LEU A 50 -4.26 0.02 -5.14
C LEU A 50 -3.00 0.07 -6.02
N VAL A 51 -2.36 -1.08 -6.27
CA VAL A 51 -1.14 -1.23 -7.10
C VAL A 51 -1.43 -1.86 -8.46
#